data_AF-A0A351FDR6-F1
#
_entry.id   AF-A0A351FDR6-F1
#
_cell.length_a   1.000
_cell.length_b   1.000
_cell.length_c   1.000
_cell.angle_alpha   90.00
_cell.angle_beta   90.00
_cell.angle_gamma   90.00
#
_symmetry.space_group_name_H-M   'P 1'
#
loop_
_entity.id
_entity.type
_entity.pdbx_description
1 polymer ?
#
loop_
_entity_poly.entity_id
_entity_poly.type
_entity_poly.pdbx_seq_one_letter_code
_entity_poly.pdbx_strand_id
1 'polypeptide(L)'
;MSDARPLKLKRSETIDWPTVLRVMSDARSRGEDHLKAGRWLAERLFSEDRVKLGFRDSLEGFSAYWKGEKEREDALSESLGERDQVIEMRNSVGLWERRGGQSQASLGEAWILEKGEWVRALTLPETLSKVKVGNPCRFGKRKNPIYGREIPVGVYDSEDEKEKVILIKSFRKKLMEAVKEKPAKIRKSFSRKVWRRGGLEKVLRDFFPNLSQGGEFFEFVDRGKVLRARLRYEGARVLGWRDSRGRILLNPPMRKVTRLYESPFRDQGKGGRRNLNDLTPAEVWVALKLIDEEGVPTARGEVFSLFSGGEGLAVAVALEDEAYPLDELVYDLANLRSGHRFKSVSVSEARLAAVCREAFGFQDCEGYLKGGLPVEYGEGAVEVLRNRKDLLASEDSERDFSSGDLERLSVEWKSLLALIAYGPKLKNDRWMALQKEAHRVIGPNEVNRELPILPAMPGRQRGRFESHRIGYFPKA
;
A
#
# COMPACT_ATOMS: atom_id res chain seq x y z
N MET A 1 -18.58 31.88 -49.26
CA MET A 1 -17.94 30.56 -49.07
C MET A 1 -16.49 30.76 -48.58
N SER A 2 -16.25 31.19 -47.33
CA SER A 2 -14.88 31.55 -46.89
C SER A 2 -14.41 30.98 -45.53
N ASP A 3 -15.21 30.20 -44.80
CA ASP A 3 -14.90 29.81 -43.41
C ASP A 3 -14.46 28.35 -43.22
N ALA A 4 -13.82 27.74 -44.22
CA ALA A 4 -13.17 26.44 -44.06
C ALA A 4 -11.68 26.57 -44.39
N ARG A 5 -10.91 27.26 -43.53
CA ARG A 5 -9.45 27.13 -43.56
C ARG A 5 -9.08 25.87 -42.78
N PRO A 6 -8.30 24.94 -43.34
CA PRO A 6 -7.80 23.80 -42.60
C PRO A 6 -6.99 24.30 -41.40
N LEU A 7 -7.36 23.87 -40.19
CA LEU A 7 -6.51 24.08 -39.01
C LEU A 7 -5.21 23.31 -39.24
N LYS A 8 -4.08 24.00 -39.23
CA LYS A 8 -2.78 23.34 -39.12
C LYS A 8 -2.69 22.76 -37.71
N LEU A 9 -2.96 21.46 -37.59
CA LEU A 9 -2.77 20.73 -36.36
C LEU A 9 -1.27 20.75 -36.04
N LYS A 10 -0.88 21.44 -34.98
CA LYS A 10 0.46 21.28 -34.38
C LYS A 10 0.45 19.94 -33.65
N ARG A 11 1.41 19.06 -33.97
CA ARG A 11 1.62 17.80 -33.24
C ARG A 11 2.15 18.11 -31.83
N SER A 12 1.95 17.19 -30.89
CA SER A 12 2.79 17.11 -29.69
C SER A 12 4.26 16.95 -30.07
N GLU A 13 5.14 17.64 -29.35
CA GLU A 13 6.60 17.59 -29.55
C GLU A 13 7.19 16.21 -29.20
N THR A 14 6.41 15.37 -28.50
CA THR A 14 6.82 14.07 -28.01
C THR A 14 6.78 12.97 -29.08
N ILE A 15 7.92 12.27 -29.21
CA ILE A 15 8.06 11.06 -30.03
C ILE A 15 7.42 9.89 -29.26
N ASP A 16 6.64 9.08 -29.97
CA ASP A 16 6.07 7.83 -29.45
C ASP A 16 7.16 6.75 -29.36
N TRP A 17 7.89 6.75 -28.24
CA TRP A 17 8.97 5.77 -28.00
C TRP A 17 8.46 4.33 -27.95
N PRO A 18 7.33 4.02 -27.29
CA PRO A 18 6.79 2.67 -27.24
C PRO A 18 6.64 2.04 -28.63
N THR A 19 6.03 2.75 -29.58
CA THR A 19 5.82 2.24 -30.94
C THR A 19 7.14 2.02 -31.68
N VAL A 20 8.11 2.92 -31.54
CA VAL A 20 9.43 2.76 -32.19
C VAL A 20 10.17 1.55 -31.63
N LEU A 21 10.24 1.39 -30.31
CA LEU A 21 10.90 0.26 -29.65
C LEU A 21 10.23 -1.07 -30.01
N ARG A 22 8.89 -1.08 -30.13
CA ARG A 22 8.15 -2.28 -30.54
C ARG A 22 8.48 -2.70 -31.97
N VAL A 23 8.51 -1.74 -32.91
CA VAL A 23 8.93 -2.01 -34.30
C VAL A 23 10.38 -2.52 -34.36
N MET A 24 11.27 -1.98 -33.52
CA MET A 24 12.64 -2.47 -33.42
C MET A 24 12.71 -3.91 -32.89
N SER A 25 11.95 -4.24 -31.84
CA SER A 25 11.88 -5.61 -31.28
C SER A 25 11.31 -6.60 -32.30
N ASP A 26 10.21 -6.23 -32.98
CA ASP A 26 9.60 -7.05 -34.03
C ASP A 26 10.56 -7.30 -35.20
N ALA A 27 11.26 -6.26 -35.68
CA ALA A 27 12.26 -6.39 -36.74
C ALA A 27 13.41 -7.32 -36.31
N ARG A 28 13.91 -7.18 -35.08
CA ARG A 28 14.93 -8.06 -34.52
C ARG A 28 14.46 -9.51 -34.45
N SER A 29 13.22 -9.74 -34.04
CA SER A 29 12.62 -11.09 -33.95
C SER A 29 12.55 -11.79 -35.32
N ARG A 30 12.45 -11.01 -36.40
CA ARG A 30 12.44 -11.48 -37.80
C ARG A 30 13.83 -11.57 -38.45
N GLY A 31 14.90 -11.22 -37.73
CA GLY A 31 16.26 -11.18 -38.26
C GLY A 31 16.53 -9.99 -39.19
N GLU A 32 15.71 -8.95 -39.14
CA GLU A 32 15.87 -7.71 -39.91
C GLU A 32 16.75 -6.70 -39.16
N ASP A 33 17.20 -5.65 -39.86
CA ASP A 33 17.92 -4.51 -39.26
C ASP A 33 16.94 -3.64 -38.43
N HIS A 34 16.97 -3.81 -37.11
CA HIS A 34 16.12 -3.12 -36.15
C HIS A 34 16.37 -1.61 -36.13
N LEU A 35 17.62 -1.16 -36.24
CA LEU A 35 17.96 0.27 -36.27
C LEU A 35 17.38 0.94 -37.51
N LYS A 36 17.44 0.26 -38.66
CA LYS A 36 16.80 0.72 -39.90
C LYS A 36 15.28 0.74 -39.77
N ALA A 37 14.67 -0.25 -39.13
CA ALA A 37 13.22 -0.27 -38.90
C ALA A 37 12.75 0.89 -38.00
N GLY A 38 13.47 1.18 -36.91
CA GLY A 38 13.19 2.32 -36.04
C GLY A 38 13.31 3.67 -36.75
N ARG A 39 14.40 3.86 -37.53
CA ARG A 39 14.57 5.06 -38.38
C ARG A 39 13.46 5.20 -39.41
N TRP A 40 13.11 4.11 -40.08
CA TRP A 40 12.07 4.06 -41.10
C TRP A 40 10.71 4.54 -40.55
N LEU A 41 10.39 4.16 -39.30
CA LEU A 41 9.17 4.61 -38.64
C LEU A 41 9.25 6.09 -38.28
N ALA A 42 10.35 6.53 -37.65
CA ALA A 42 10.53 7.92 -37.25
C ALA A 42 10.47 8.90 -38.44
N GLU A 43 11.02 8.52 -39.60
CA GLU A 43 10.98 9.31 -40.84
C GLU A 43 9.57 9.42 -41.46
N ARG A 44 8.66 8.51 -41.11
CA ARG A 44 7.28 8.46 -41.63
C ARG A 44 6.24 9.07 -40.69
N LEU A 45 6.66 9.50 -39.50
CA LEU A 45 5.79 10.26 -38.62
C LEU A 45 5.47 11.61 -39.29
N PHE A 46 4.19 11.93 -39.46
CA PHE A 46 3.74 13.19 -40.03
C PHE A 46 4.16 14.37 -39.15
N SER A 47 5.29 15.00 -39.50
CA SER A 47 5.89 16.12 -38.77
C SER A 47 6.58 17.07 -39.74
N GLU A 48 6.52 18.38 -39.45
CA GLU A 48 7.29 19.38 -40.22
C GLU A 48 8.79 19.19 -39.99
N ASP A 49 9.19 18.80 -38.78
CA ASP A 49 10.56 18.48 -38.42
C ASP A 49 10.84 16.97 -38.49
N ARG A 50 11.94 16.61 -39.16
CA ARG A 50 12.41 15.21 -39.20
C ARG A 50 12.93 14.79 -37.84
N VAL A 51 12.30 13.78 -37.26
CA VAL A 51 12.73 13.17 -36.00
C VAL A 51 14.04 12.42 -36.20
N LYS A 52 15.13 12.92 -35.60
CA LYS A 52 16.42 12.20 -35.54
C LYS A 52 16.50 11.40 -34.25
N LEU A 53 16.58 10.08 -34.36
CA LEU A 53 16.66 9.19 -33.20
C LEU A 53 18.04 9.15 -32.53
N GLY A 54 19.13 9.49 -33.25
CA GLY A 54 20.49 9.55 -32.68
C GLY A 54 21.36 8.30 -32.85
N PHE A 55 20.89 7.24 -33.52
CA PHE A 55 21.65 5.97 -33.60
C PHE A 55 23.03 6.02 -34.29
N ARG A 56 23.28 6.96 -35.22
CA ARG A 56 24.48 6.91 -36.07
C ARG A 56 25.76 7.35 -35.36
N ASP A 57 25.66 8.36 -34.50
CA ASP A 57 26.82 8.98 -33.86
C ASP A 57 27.08 8.41 -32.46
N SER A 58 26.20 7.52 -31.97
CA SER A 58 26.14 7.15 -30.55
C SER A 58 26.41 5.66 -30.25
N LEU A 59 26.59 4.76 -31.22
CA LEU A 59 26.82 3.33 -30.92
C LEU A 59 28.09 3.10 -30.08
N GLU A 60 29.20 3.76 -30.41
CA GLU A 60 30.42 3.72 -29.56
C GLU A 60 30.16 4.31 -28.17
N GLY A 61 29.32 5.36 -28.09
CA GLY A 61 28.86 5.95 -26.84
C GLY A 61 27.99 5.01 -26.00
N PHE A 62 27.19 4.16 -26.64
CA PHE A 62 26.35 3.17 -25.95
C PHE A 62 27.21 2.10 -25.29
N SER A 63 28.18 1.53 -26.03
CA SER A 63 29.10 0.55 -25.45
C SER A 63 29.92 1.13 -24.30
N ALA A 64 30.33 2.41 -24.38
CA ALA A 64 31.02 3.07 -23.28
C ALA A 64 30.13 3.24 -22.03
N TYR A 65 28.86 3.60 -22.22
CA TYR A 65 27.88 3.70 -21.14
C TYR A 65 27.68 2.36 -20.43
N TRP A 66 27.41 1.28 -21.20
CA TRP A 66 27.14 -0.04 -20.65
C TRP A 66 28.33 -0.65 -19.91
N LYS A 67 29.57 -0.37 -20.36
CA LYS A 67 30.79 -0.73 -19.61
C LYS A 67 30.84 -0.05 -18.23
N GLY A 68 30.62 1.26 -18.17
CA GLY A 68 30.60 1.99 -16.91
C GLY A 68 29.46 1.55 -15.98
N GLU A 69 28.31 1.21 -16.54
CA GLU A 69 27.17 0.69 -15.77
C GLU A 69 27.46 -0.69 -15.17
N LYS A 70 28.10 -1.59 -15.94
CA LYS A 70 28.51 -2.91 -15.44
C LYS A 70 29.53 -2.79 -14.31
N GLU A 71 30.53 -1.93 -14.45
CA GLU A 71 31.51 -1.65 -13.39
C GLU A 71 30.84 -1.11 -12.11
N ARG A 72 29.78 -0.29 -12.26
CA ARG A 72 28.98 0.22 -11.14
C ARG A 72 28.17 -0.90 -10.47
N GLU A 73 27.49 -1.73 -11.24
CA GLU A 73 26.70 -2.86 -10.73
C GLU A 73 27.58 -3.87 -9.97
N ASP A 74 28.76 -4.20 -10.52
CA ASP A 74 29.74 -5.07 -9.86
C ASP A 74 30.17 -4.48 -8.51
N ALA A 75 30.53 -3.20 -8.47
CA ALA A 75 30.91 -2.50 -7.23
C ALA A 75 29.77 -2.41 -6.20
N LEU A 76 28.52 -2.28 -6.65
CA LEU A 76 27.35 -2.28 -5.78
C LEU A 76 27.14 -3.66 -5.15
N SER A 77 27.24 -4.73 -5.96
CA SER A 77 27.04 -6.12 -5.53
C SER A 77 28.03 -6.55 -4.44
N GLU A 78 29.28 -6.08 -4.51
CA GLU A 78 30.31 -6.33 -3.49
C GLU A 78 30.05 -5.59 -2.18
N SER A 79 29.25 -4.52 -2.20
CA SER A 79 28.94 -3.68 -1.04
C SER A 79 27.64 -4.04 -0.30
N LEU A 80 26.93 -5.07 -0.76
CA LEU A 80 25.67 -5.55 -0.17
C LEU A 80 25.89 -6.12 1.23
N GLY A 81 25.62 -5.31 2.24
CA GLY A 81 25.72 -5.68 3.65
C GLY A 81 24.35 -5.88 4.30
N GLU A 82 24.32 -6.32 5.56
CA GLU A 82 23.10 -6.43 6.38
C GLU A 82 22.29 -5.13 6.50
N ARG A 83 22.88 -3.97 6.14
CA ARG A 83 22.25 -2.64 6.16
C ARG A 83 21.13 -2.46 5.14
N ASP A 84 21.10 -3.29 4.09
CA ASP A 84 20.10 -3.24 3.01
C ASP A 84 18.85 -4.09 3.30
N GLN A 85 18.81 -4.75 4.47
CA GLN A 85 17.63 -5.50 4.91
C GLN A 85 16.71 -4.63 5.76
N VAL A 86 15.47 -4.45 5.30
CA VAL A 86 14.43 -3.75 6.04
C VAL A 86 13.40 -4.76 6.55
N ILE A 87 13.04 -4.64 7.82
CA ILE A 87 11.91 -5.36 8.39
C ILE A 87 10.65 -4.53 8.13
N GLU A 88 9.70 -5.13 7.43
CA GLU A 88 8.38 -4.55 7.19
C GLU A 88 7.33 -5.24 8.05
N MET A 89 6.28 -4.50 8.40
CA MET A 89 5.10 -5.00 9.07
C MET A 89 3.85 -4.70 8.24
N ARG A 90 2.88 -5.60 8.29
CA ARG A 90 1.59 -5.39 7.62
C ARG A 90 0.69 -4.52 8.48
N ASN A 91 0.28 -3.37 7.96
CA ASN A 91 -0.56 -2.40 8.66
C ASN A 91 -2.05 -2.79 8.67
N SER A 92 -2.89 -1.95 9.30
CA SER A 92 -4.32 -2.20 9.44
C SER A 92 -5.13 -2.24 8.14
N VAL A 93 -4.55 -1.76 7.04
CA VAL A 93 -5.12 -1.76 5.68
C VAL A 93 -4.64 -2.98 4.87
N GLY A 94 -3.71 -3.74 5.43
CA GLY A 94 -3.07 -4.86 4.77
C GLY A 94 -1.89 -4.47 3.88
N LEU A 95 -1.43 -3.21 3.91
CA LEU A 95 -0.22 -2.76 3.22
C LEU A 95 1.01 -3.03 4.06
N TRP A 96 2.16 -3.21 3.42
CA TRP A 96 3.44 -3.39 4.11
C TRP A 96 4.13 -2.03 4.26
N GLU A 97 4.55 -1.73 5.49
CA GLU A 97 5.28 -0.52 5.82
C GLU A 97 6.50 -0.86 6.68
N ARG A 98 7.51 0.03 6.69
CA ARG A 98 8.70 -0.17 7.51
C ARG A 98 8.31 -0.29 8.98
N ARG A 99 8.81 -1.33 9.66
CA ARG A 99 8.50 -1.58 11.07
C ARG A 99 9.02 -0.44 11.95
N GLY A 100 8.09 0.28 12.58
CA GLY A 100 8.38 1.27 13.61
C GLY A 100 8.73 0.65 14.98
N GLY A 101 9.02 1.52 15.94
CA GLY A 101 9.20 1.11 17.34
C GLY A 101 7.89 0.62 17.97
N GLN A 102 8.00 -0.26 18.97
CA GLN A 102 6.85 -0.63 19.79
C GLN A 102 6.42 0.56 20.66
N SER A 103 5.12 0.71 20.84
CA SER A 103 4.52 1.73 21.71
C SER A 103 3.60 1.08 22.74
N GLN A 104 3.54 1.68 23.93
CA GLN A 104 2.64 1.23 24.98
C GLN A 104 1.25 1.83 24.74
N ALA A 105 0.21 0.99 24.76
CA ALA A 105 -1.18 1.41 24.59
C ALA A 105 -2.15 0.58 25.43
N SER A 106 -3.42 0.98 25.45
CA SER A 106 -4.49 0.22 26.09
C SER A 106 -4.87 -0.99 25.23
N LEU A 107 -5.14 -2.12 25.86
CA LEU A 107 -5.54 -3.36 25.18
C LEU A 107 -6.93 -3.24 24.53
N GLY A 108 -7.79 -2.37 25.07
CA GLY A 108 -9.07 -2.04 24.44
C GLY A 108 -8.93 -1.34 23.08
N GLU A 109 -7.86 -0.57 22.88
CA GLU A 109 -7.56 0.10 21.61
C GLU A 109 -6.79 -0.78 20.63
N ALA A 110 -6.20 -1.88 21.09
CA ALA A 110 -5.35 -2.74 20.29
C ALA A 110 -6.15 -3.62 19.30
N TRP A 111 -5.51 -3.94 18.19
CA TRP A 111 -6.05 -4.77 17.11
C TRP A 111 -5.18 -6.01 16.91
N ILE A 112 -5.81 -7.11 16.50
CA ILE A 112 -5.14 -8.37 16.19
C ILE A 112 -5.70 -8.90 14.86
N LEU A 113 -4.84 -9.56 14.08
CA LEU A 113 -5.23 -10.12 12.79
C LEU A 113 -5.78 -11.53 12.99
N GLU A 114 -7.04 -11.76 12.64
CA GLU A 114 -7.73 -13.04 12.71
C GLU A 114 -8.27 -13.40 11.33
N LYS A 115 -7.84 -14.54 10.77
CA LYS A 115 -8.29 -15.04 9.45
C LYS A 115 -8.23 -13.99 8.32
N GLY A 116 -7.26 -13.08 8.39
CA GLY A 116 -7.06 -12.03 7.39
C GLY A 116 -7.78 -10.70 7.66
N GLU A 117 -8.59 -10.61 8.72
CA GLU A 117 -9.28 -9.39 9.12
C GLU A 117 -8.73 -8.85 10.44
N TRP A 118 -8.53 -7.53 10.50
CA TRP A 118 -8.16 -6.87 11.75
C TRP A 118 -9.40 -6.73 12.63
N VAL A 119 -9.33 -7.29 13.83
CA VAL A 119 -10.39 -7.20 14.86
C VAL A 119 -9.83 -6.62 16.15
N ARG A 120 -10.71 -6.05 16.98
CA ARG A 120 -10.32 -5.56 18.31
C ARG A 120 -9.79 -6.72 19.15
N ALA A 121 -8.66 -6.53 19.82
CA ALA A 121 -7.99 -7.61 20.55
C ALA A 121 -8.92 -8.31 21.56
N LEU A 122 -9.74 -7.55 22.29
CA LEU A 122 -10.65 -8.11 23.30
C LEU A 122 -11.90 -8.81 22.74
N THR A 123 -12.13 -8.84 21.42
CA THR A 123 -13.20 -9.66 20.82
C THR A 123 -12.78 -11.12 20.64
N LEU A 124 -11.50 -11.44 20.80
CA LEU A 124 -10.98 -12.81 20.73
C LEU A 124 -10.65 -13.34 22.14
N PRO A 125 -11.04 -14.59 22.46
CA PRO A 125 -10.71 -15.20 23.74
C PRO A 125 -9.19 -15.45 23.88
N GLU A 126 -8.50 -15.72 22.76
CA GLU A 126 -7.09 -16.07 22.73
C GLU A 126 -6.17 -14.90 23.11
N THR A 127 -6.61 -13.66 22.94
CA THR A 127 -5.85 -12.46 23.32
C THR A 127 -5.44 -12.49 24.79
N LEU A 128 -6.33 -12.99 25.65
CA LEU A 128 -6.05 -13.09 27.09
C LEU A 128 -5.41 -14.43 27.46
N SER A 129 -5.09 -15.34 26.53
CA SER A 129 -4.53 -16.67 26.81
C SER A 129 -3.26 -16.63 27.67
N LYS A 130 -2.40 -15.62 27.46
CA LYS A 130 -1.16 -15.39 28.22
C LYS A 130 -1.42 -14.95 29.67
N VAL A 131 -2.61 -14.43 29.98
CA VAL A 131 -3.02 -14.10 31.34
C VAL A 131 -3.36 -15.40 32.07
N LYS A 132 -2.41 -15.90 32.86
CA LYS A 132 -2.52 -17.17 33.61
C LYS A 132 -3.43 -17.09 34.85
N VAL A 133 -4.19 -16.01 35.01
CA VAL A 133 -4.98 -15.73 36.21
C VAL A 133 -6.47 -15.74 35.87
N GLY A 134 -7.21 -16.63 36.53
CA GLY A 134 -8.66 -16.73 36.37
C GLY A 134 -9.11 -17.46 35.11
N ASN A 135 -10.40 -17.71 35.03
CA ASN A 135 -11.03 -18.37 33.89
C ASN A 135 -11.50 -17.32 32.87
N PRO A 136 -11.50 -17.61 31.57
CA PRO A 136 -12.08 -16.72 30.57
C PRO A 136 -13.54 -16.42 30.88
N CYS A 137 -13.94 -15.16 30.78
CA CYS A 137 -15.34 -14.76 30.87
C CYS A 137 -15.66 -13.77 29.75
N ARG A 138 -16.96 -13.57 29.51
CA ARG A 138 -17.44 -12.78 28.37
C ARG A 138 -18.46 -11.75 28.82
N PHE A 139 -18.25 -10.50 28.42
CA PHE A 139 -19.15 -9.37 28.57
C PHE A 139 -19.86 -9.06 27.24
N GLY A 140 -20.98 -8.33 27.32
CA GLY A 140 -21.74 -7.90 26.14
C GLY A 140 -22.67 -8.97 25.53
N LYS A 141 -23.30 -8.60 24.40
CA LYS A 141 -24.21 -9.47 23.66
C LYS A 141 -23.43 -10.55 22.89
N ARG A 142 -24.09 -11.65 22.51
CA ARG A 142 -23.46 -12.75 21.74
C ARG A 142 -22.79 -12.28 20.43
N LYS A 143 -23.31 -11.23 19.80
CA LYS A 143 -22.84 -10.70 18.52
C LYS A 143 -21.51 -9.92 18.63
N ASN A 144 -21.32 -9.18 19.73
CA ASN A 144 -20.12 -8.34 19.96
C ASN A 144 -19.55 -8.66 21.36
N PRO A 145 -18.87 -9.81 21.51
CA PRO A 145 -18.33 -10.22 22.79
C PRO A 145 -17.10 -9.40 23.17
N ILE A 146 -16.98 -9.05 24.45
CA ILE A 146 -15.75 -8.51 25.03
C ILE A 146 -15.25 -9.51 26.05
N TYR A 147 -14.05 -10.05 25.86
CA TYR A 147 -13.47 -11.05 26.75
C TYR A 147 -12.75 -10.42 27.92
N GLY A 148 -12.87 -11.07 29.08
CA GLY A 148 -12.12 -10.75 30.29
C GLY A 148 -11.81 -12.01 31.08
N ARG A 149 -11.48 -11.84 32.36
CA ARG A 149 -11.19 -12.97 33.27
C ARG A 149 -12.08 -12.92 34.49
N GLU A 150 -12.45 -14.09 34.98
CA GLU A 150 -13.17 -14.28 36.22
C GLU A 150 -12.26 -15.02 37.20
N ILE A 151 -12.01 -14.42 38.36
CA ILE A 151 -11.11 -14.98 39.38
C ILE A 151 -11.90 -15.35 40.64
N PRO A 152 -11.64 -16.53 41.24
CA PRO A 152 -12.25 -16.89 42.51
C PRO A 152 -11.60 -16.09 43.64
N VAL A 153 -12.42 -15.51 44.50
CA VAL A 153 -12.00 -14.59 45.57
C VAL A 153 -12.18 -15.23 46.94
N GLY A 154 -13.33 -15.88 47.17
CA GLY A 154 -13.67 -16.48 48.45
C GLY A 154 -14.87 -17.41 48.37
N VAL A 155 -15.16 -18.07 49.49
CA VAL A 155 -16.33 -18.95 49.69
C VAL A 155 -17.18 -18.35 50.80
N TYR A 156 -18.51 -18.39 50.67
CA TYR A 156 -19.41 -17.93 51.73
C TYR A 156 -19.37 -18.84 52.97
N ASP A 157 -19.48 -18.23 54.16
CA ASP A 157 -19.39 -18.92 55.47
C ASP A 157 -20.66 -19.74 55.79
N SER A 158 -21.83 -19.28 55.35
CA SER A 158 -23.13 -19.95 55.45
C SER A 158 -23.98 -19.73 54.19
N GLU A 159 -24.86 -20.67 53.85
CA GLU A 159 -25.71 -20.58 52.65
C GLU A 159 -26.82 -19.51 52.77
N ASP A 160 -27.34 -19.29 53.98
CA ASP A 160 -28.59 -18.56 54.19
C ASP A 160 -28.42 -17.04 54.31
N GLU A 161 -27.24 -16.53 54.71
CA GLU A 161 -27.06 -15.11 55.00
C GLU A 161 -26.13 -14.38 54.01
N LYS A 162 -25.23 -15.07 53.28
CA LYS A 162 -24.23 -14.47 52.37
C LYS A 162 -23.50 -13.22 52.92
N GLU A 163 -23.47 -13.02 54.23
CA GLU A 163 -22.93 -11.80 54.84
C GLU A 163 -21.41 -11.83 54.94
N LYS A 164 -20.83 -13.02 55.06
CA LYS A 164 -19.41 -13.23 55.30
C LYS A 164 -18.78 -14.11 54.23
N VAL A 165 -17.59 -13.72 53.79
CA VAL A 165 -16.80 -14.37 52.76
C VAL A 165 -15.44 -14.75 53.33
N ILE A 166 -15.08 -16.01 53.22
CA ILE A 166 -13.76 -16.54 53.56
C ILE A 166 -12.89 -16.49 52.30
N LEU A 167 -11.84 -15.68 52.30
CA LEU A 167 -10.95 -15.57 51.15
C LEU A 167 -10.21 -16.89 50.90
N ILE A 168 -10.17 -17.34 49.64
CA ILE A 168 -9.44 -18.56 49.29
C ILE A 168 -7.94 -18.36 49.48
N LYS A 169 -7.23 -19.44 49.82
CA LYS A 169 -5.80 -19.41 50.14
C LYS A 169 -4.94 -18.77 49.04
N SER A 170 -5.23 -19.07 47.77
CA SER A 170 -4.50 -18.54 46.61
C SER A 170 -4.67 -17.04 46.43
N PHE A 171 -5.90 -16.53 46.55
CA PHE A 171 -6.20 -15.10 46.49
C PHE A 171 -5.60 -14.35 47.67
N ARG A 172 -5.74 -14.88 48.90
CA ARG A 172 -5.13 -14.29 50.11
C ARG A 172 -3.61 -14.20 50.00
N LYS A 173 -2.94 -15.22 49.44
CA LYS A 173 -1.48 -15.19 49.24
C LYS A 173 -1.07 -14.02 48.34
N LYS A 174 -1.73 -13.86 47.20
CA LYS A 174 -1.45 -12.76 46.25
C LYS A 174 -1.81 -11.39 46.83
N LEU A 175 -2.92 -11.29 47.56
CA LEU A 175 -3.34 -10.06 48.25
C LEU A 175 -2.30 -9.64 49.30
N MET A 176 -1.80 -10.58 50.11
CA MET A 176 -0.76 -10.30 51.10
C MET A 176 0.57 -9.85 50.46
N GLU A 177 0.90 -10.40 49.29
CA GLU A 177 2.06 -9.97 48.51
C GLU A 177 1.88 -8.54 47.99
N ALA A 178 0.71 -8.19 47.46
CA ALA A 178 0.40 -6.85 46.98
C ALA A 178 0.38 -5.78 48.09
N VAL A 179 0.16 -6.17 49.35
CA VAL A 179 0.13 -5.26 50.52
C VAL A 179 1.47 -5.28 51.27
N LYS A 180 2.48 -6.05 50.83
CA LYS A 180 3.77 -6.24 51.54
C LYS A 180 4.51 -4.92 51.80
N GLU A 181 4.46 -3.99 50.86
CA GLU A 181 5.12 -2.67 50.94
C GLU A 181 4.28 -1.61 51.68
N LYS A 182 3.03 -1.93 52.06
CA LYS A 182 2.17 -1.01 52.80
C LYS A 182 2.55 -0.97 54.30
N PRO A 183 2.24 0.14 55.01
CA PRO A 183 2.45 0.26 56.45
C PRO A 183 1.90 -0.92 57.26
N ALA A 184 2.58 -1.27 58.36
CA ALA A 184 2.24 -2.44 59.19
C ALA A 184 0.79 -2.45 59.71
N LYS A 185 0.21 -1.29 60.00
CA LYS A 185 -1.20 -1.14 60.41
C LYS A 185 -2.17 -1.60 59.32
N ILE A 186 -1.88 -1.26 58.06
CA ILE A 186 -2.66 -1.68 56.89
C ILE A 186 -2.43 -3.16 56.63
N ARG A 187 -1.19 -3.66 56.66
CA ARG A 187 -0.91 -5.11 56.51
C ARG A 187 -1.69 -5.99 57.49
N LYS A 188 -1.85 -5.55 58.74
CA LYS A 188 -2.64 -6.27 59.75
C LYS A 188 -4.13 -6.35 59.38
N SER A 189 -4.72 -5.31 58.80
CA SER A 189 -6.14 -5.35 58.40
C SER A 189 -6.39 -6.35 57.27
N PHE A 190 -5.46 -6.48 56.33
CA PHE A 190 -5.55 -7.44 55.20
C PHE A 190 -5.20 -8.89 55.58
N SER A 191 -4.68 -9.14 56.78
CA SER A 191 -4.34 -10.49 57.26
C SER A 191 -5.56 -11.34 57.61
N ARG A 192 -6.73 -10.73 57.81
CA ARG A 192 -7.99 -11.38 58.19
C ARG A 192 -8.46 -12.35 57.09
N LYS A 193 -8.94 -13.53 57.49
CA LYS A 193 -9.45 -14.56 56.55
C LYS A 193 -10.91 -14.33 56.16
N VAL A 194 -11.71 -13.83 57.10
CA VAL A 194 -13.15 -13.62 56.96
C VAL A 194 -13.44 -12.14 56.76
N TRP A 195 -14.23 -11.82 55.74
CA TRP A 195 -14.58 -10.46 55.34
C TRP A 195 -16.09 -10.31 55.24
N ARG A 196 -16.62 -9.12 55.54
CA ARG A 196 -18.01 -8.80 55.23
C ARG A 196 -18.17 -8.66 53.72
N ARG A 197 -19.26 -9.20 53.16
CA ARG A 197 -19.57 -9.10 51.74
C ARG A 197 -19.82 -7.65 51.34
N GLY A 198 -20.60 -6.91 52.13
CA GLY A 198 -20.89 -5.50 51.88
C GLY A 198 -19.63 -4.63 51.95
N GLY A 199 -19.35 -3.89 50.88
CA GLY A 199 -18.21 -2.96 50.81
C GLY A 199 -16.88 -3.61 50.45
N LEU A 200 -16.84 -4.92 50.23
CA LEU A 200 -15.64 -5.65 49.82
C LEU A 200 -15.10 -5.15 48.47
N GLU A 201 -15.99 -4.69 47.58
CA GLU A 201 -15.65 -4.08 46.29
C GLU A 201 -14.74 -2.87 46.49
N LYS A 202 -15.09 -1.98 47.42
CA LYS A 202 -14.34 -0.74 47.68
C LYS A 202 -12.94 -1.04 48.22
N VAL A 203 -12.81 -2.11 49.01
CA VAL A 203 -11.54 -2.51 49.62
C VAL A 203 -10.61 -3.18 48.60
N LEU A 204 -11.16 -4.03 47.73
CA LEU A 204 -10.35 -4.87 46.84
C LEU A 204 -10.11 -4.27 45.44
N ARG A 205 -10.94 -3.31 45.00
CA ARG A 205 -10.93 -2.71 43.65
C ARG A 205 -9.52 -2.40 43.15
N ASP A 206 -8.75 -1.65 43.93
CA ASP A 206 -7.44 -1.11 43.51
C ASP A 206 -6.34 -2.18 43.46
N PHE A 207 -6.56 -3.34 44.06
CA PHE A 207 -5.61 -4.44 44.02
C PHE A 207 -5.75 -5.30 42.76
N PHE A 208 -6.94 -5.35 42.15
CA PHE A 208 -7.19 -6.23 41.02
C PHE A 208 -6.25 -6.02 39.82
N PRO A 209 -5.90 -4.79 39.39
CA PRO A 209 -4.96 -4.60 38.29
C PRO A 209 -3.62 -5.30 38.54
N ASN A 210 -3.05 -5.17 39.74
CA ASN A 210 -1.78 -5.82 40.08
C ASN A 210 -1.94 -7.35 40.24
N LEU A 211 -3.04 -7.81 40.84
CA LEU A 211 -3.29 -9.23 41.08
C LEU A 211 -3.58 -10.05 39.81
N SER A 212 -4.02 -9.37 38.75
CA SER A 212 -4.56 -9.99 37.53
C SER A 212 -3.84 -9.57 36.24
N GLN A 213 -2.67 -8.92 36.34
CA GLN A 213 -1.87 -8.47 35.21
C GLN A 213 -2.61 -7.44 34.32
N GLY A 214 -3.20 -6.43 34.95
CA GLY A 214 -3.87 -5.30 34.28
C GLY A 214 -5.41 -5.39 34.24
N GLY A 215 -6.03 -6.39 34.87
CA GLY A 215 -7.48 -6.52 34.92
C GLY A 215 -8.12 -5.59 35.94
N GLU A 216 -9.03 -4.74 35.47
CA GLU A 216 -9.82 -3.83 36.28
C GLU A 216 -11.08 -4.51 36.81
N PHE A 217 -11.41 -4.26 38.09
CA PHE A 217 -12.60 -4.82 38.70
C PHE A 217 -13.88 -4.25 38.08
N PHE A 218 -14.74 -5.15 37.59
CA PHE A 218 -16.07 -4.79 37.09
C PHE A 218 -17.15 -5.06 38.14
N GLU A 219 -17.34 -6.34 38.50
CA GLU A 219 -18.38 -6.76 39.45
C GLU A 219 -17.99 -8.05 40.17
N PHE A 220 -18.65 -8.32 41.29
CA PHE A 220 -18.66 -9.66 41.87
C PHE A 220 -19.86 -10.45 41.37
N VAL A 221 -19.65 -11.75 41.14
CA VAL A 221 -20.68 -12.70 40.76
C VAL A 221 -20.62 -13.91 41.66
N ASP A 222 -21.79 -14.35 42.11
CA ASP A 222 -21.94 -15.58 42.87
C ASP A 222 -22.11 -16.76 41.92
N ARG A 223 -21.24 -17.76 42.04
CA ARG A 223 -21.34 -19.04 41.31
C ARG A 223 -21.39 -20.16 42.33
N GLY A 224 -22.60 -20.55 42.74
CA GLY A 224 -22.82 -21.44 43.87
C GLY A 224 -22.32 -20.81 45.17
N LYS A 225 -21.45 -21.51 45.91
CA LYS A 225 -20.86 -21.03 47.17
C LYS A 225 -19.65 -20.10 46.99
N VAL A 226 -19.18 -19.90 45.76
CA VAL A 226 -17.93 -19.18 45.48
C VAL A 226 -18.22 -17.76 44.99
N LEU A 227 -17.68 -16.78 45.70
CA LEU A 227 -17.60 -15.39 45.26
C LEU A 227 -16.48 -15.25 44.23
N ARG A 228 -16.83 -14.72 43.05
CA ARG A 228 -15.87 -14.50 41.97
C ARG A 228 -15.88 -13.04 41.54
N ALA A 229 -14.70 -12.49 41.22
CA ALA A 229 -14.59 -11.17 40.62
C ALA A 229 -14.46 -11.29 39.11
N ARG A 230 -15.30 -10.56 38.38
CA ARG A 230 -15.17 -10.39 36.93
C ARG A 230 -14.32 -9.17 36.63
N LEU A 231 -13.34 -9.35 35.77
CA LEU A 231 -12.31 -8.37 35.46
C LEU A 231 -12.34 -8.01 33.97
N ARG A 232 -12.23 -6.71 33.72
CA ARG A 232 -12.15 -6.07 32.41
C ARG A 232 -10.70 -5.73 32.08
N TYR A 233 -10.32 -5.80 30.81
CA TYR A 233 -8.93 -5.64 30.37
C TYR A 233 -8.76 -4.50 29.38
N GLU A 234 -9.79 -3.68 29.16
CA GLU A 234 -9.78 -2.53 28.27
C GLU A 234 -8.64 -1.56 28.61
N GLY A 235 -8.43 -1.26 29.90
CA GLY A 235 -7.35 -0.41 30.40
C GLY A 235 -5.98 -1.09 30.56
N ALA A 236 -5.87 -2.40 30.30
CA ALA A 236 -4.61 -3.12 30.46
C ALA A 236 -3.56 -2.59 29.48
N ARG A 237 -2.33 -2.38 29.95
CA ARG A 237 -1.23 -1.84 29.14
C ARG A 237 -0.55 -2.96 28.36
N VAL A 238 -0.41 -2.78 27.05
CA VAL A 238 0.29 -3.70 26.15
C VAL A 238 1.28 -2.97 25.26
N LEU A 239 2.32 -3.69 24.83
CA LEU A 239 3.24 -3.23 23.79
C LEU A 239 2.71 -3.70 22.44
N GLY A 240 2.45 -2.75 21.54
CA GLY A 240 2.03 -3.03 20.17
C GLY A 240 2.78 -2.15 19.19
N TRP A 241 2.70 -2.51 17.91
CA TRP A 241 3.27 -1.70 16.83
C TRP A 241 2.24 -0.68 16.39
N ARG A 242 2.60 0.60 16.45
CA ARG A 242 1.75 1.66 15.92
C ARG A 242 1.95 1.70 14.41
N ASP A 243 0.87 1.49 13.66
CA ASP A 243 0.91 1.67 12.22
C ASP A 243 0.91 3.16 11.83
N SER A 244 1.19 3.43 10.56
CA SER A 244 1.16 4.78 9.97
C SER A 244 -0.16 5.53 10.21
N ARG A 245 -1.25 4.82 10.51
CA ARG A 245 -2.59 5.37 10.77
C ARG A 245 -2.91 5.51 12.26
N GLY A 246 -1.94 5.27 13.13
CA GLY A 246 -2.10 5.38 14.58
C GLY A 246 -2.80 4.20 15.24
N ARG A 247 -3.19 3.15 14.51
CA ARG A 247 -3.75 1.93 15.09
C ARG A 247 -2.65 1.11 15.74
N ILE A 248 -2.95 0.53 16.91
CA ILE A 248 -2.02 -0.31 17.64
C ILE A 248 -2.26 -1.76 17.28
N LEU A 249 -1.27 -2.39 16.64
CA LEU A 249 -1.35 -3.75 16.14
C LEU A 249 -0.59 -4.71 17.07
N LEU A 250 -1.24 -5.81 17.42
CA LEU A 250 -0.65 -6.92 18.15
C LEU A 250 -0.23 -8.00 17.15
N ASN A 251 1.05 -8.37 17.20
CA ASN A 251 1.66 -9.39 16.37
C ASN A 251 1.31 -9.23 14.86
N PRO A 252 1.49 -8.04 14.25
CA PRO A 252 1.28 -7.90 12.82
C PRO A 252 2.20 -8.87 12.06
N PRO A 253 1.76 -9.42 10.91
CA PRO A 253 2.64 -10.15 10.01
C PRO A 253 3.89 -9.32 9.71
N MET A 254 5.06 -9.96 9.80
CA MET A 254 6.35 -9.33 9.55
C MET A 254 7.05 -10.06 8.41
N ARG A 255 7.83 -9.31 7.63
CA ARG A 255 8.72 -9.88 6.61
C ARG A 255 10.04 -9.12 6.58
N LYS A 256 11.08 -9.79 6.12
CA LYS A 256 12.34 -9.16 5.75
C LYS A 256 12.36 -8.96 4.25
N VAL A 257 12.68 -7.75 3.80
CA VAL A 257 12.84 -7.41 2.40
C VAL A 257 14.23 -6.80 2.24
N THR A 258 14.97 -7.26 1.25
CA THR A 258 16.19 -6.58 0.81
C THR A 258 15.77 -5.42 -0.08
N ARG A 259 16.10 -4.19 0.34
CA ARG A 259 15.99 -3.01 -0.51
C ARG A 259 17.41 -2.56 -0.79
N LEU A 260 17.82 -2.61 -2.04
CA LEU A 260 19.10 -2.08 -2.49
C LEU A 260 19.06 -0.56 -2.27
N TYR A 261 19.60 -0.08 -1.15
CA TYR A 261 19.58 1.34 -0.85
C TYR A 261 20.76 2.03 -1.51
N GLU A 262 20.54 2.54 -2.72
CA GLU A 262 21.50 3.46 -3.31
C GLU A 262 21.30 4.86 -2.68
N SER A 263 22.22 5.26 -1.80
CA SER A 263 22.17 6.59 -1.18
C SER A 263 22.23 7.67 -2.27
N PRO A 264 21.26 8.61 -2.32
CA PRO A 264 21.31 9.72 -3.27
C PRO A 264 22.50 10.66 -3.01
N PHE A 265 23.19 10.51 -1.88
CA PHE A 265 24.36 11.29 -1.46
C PHE A 265 25.70 10.57 -1.65
N ARG A 266 25.73 9.36 -2.23
CA ARG A 266 27.00 8.70 -2.54
C ARG A 266 27.73 9.54 -3.60
N ASP A 267 28.99 9.87 -3.34
CA ASP A 267 29.80 10.79 -4.17
C ASP A 267 29.78 10.31 -5.63
N GLN A 268 28.98 10.98 -6.44
CA GLN A 268 28.79 10.64 -7.84
C GLN A 268 30.06 11.13 -8.53
N GLY A 269 30.89 10.20 -9.01
CA GLY A 269 32.14 10.51 -9.69
C GLY A 269 32.00 11.63 -10.73
N LYS A 270 33.14 12.26 -11.08
CA LYS A 270 33.30 13.52 -11.84
C LYS A 270 32.52 13.73 -13.16
N GLY A 271 31.65 12.82 -13.60
CA GLY A 271 30.69 13.04 -14.68
C GLY A 271 29.30 13.29 -14.12
N GLY A 272 28.91 14.56 -13.94
CA GLY A 272 27.55 14.91 -13.55
C GLY A 272 26.53 14.27 -14.51
N ARG A 273 25.44 13.72 -13.96
CA ARG A 273 24.33 13.18 -14.77
C ARG A 273 23.87 14.25 -15.76
N ARG A 274 24.03 13.97 -17.05
CA ARG A 274 23.49 14.82 -18.12
C ARG A 274 21.98 14.85 -17.98
N ASN A 275 21.39 16.02 -18.18
CA ASN A 275 19.94 16.16 -18.21
C ASN A 275 19.40 15.32 -19.38
N LEU A 276 18.44 14.43 -19.11
CA LEU A 276 17.88 13.53 -20.14
C LEU A 276 17.23 14.31 -21.28
N ASN A 277 16.73 15.52 -21.01
CA ASN A 277 16.11 16.37 -22.03
C ASN A 277 17.12 16.96 -23.03
N ASP A 278 18.42 16.94 -22.72
CA ASP A 278 19.48 17.42 -23.62
C ASP A 278 20.02 16.32 -24.55
N LEU A 279 19.58 15.07 -24.34
CA LEU A 279 20.06 13.89 -25.06
C LEU A 279 19.18 13.58 -26.28
N THR A 280 19.75 12.88 -27.25
CA THR A 280 18.96 12.29 -28.34
C THR A 280 18.07 11.15 -27.84
N PRO A 281 16.96 10.81 -28.52
CA PRO A 281 16.07 9.73 -28.08
C PRO A 281 16.78 8.41 -27.79
N ALA A 282 17.70 7.97 -28.64
CA ALA A 282 18.43 6.72 -28.43
C ALA A 282 19.40 6.78 -27.24
N GLU A 283 20.02 7.94 -26.97
CA GLU A 283 20.85 8.14 -25.76
C GLU A 283 20.00 8.10 -24.50
N VAL A 284 18.78 8.67 -24.52
CA VAL A 284 17.85 8.54 -23.40
C VAL A 284 17.41 7.09 -23.22
N TRP A 285 17.16 6.36 -24.31
CA TRP A 285 16.82 4.93 -24.23
C TRP A 285 17.95 4.10 -23.61
N VAL A 286 19.21 4.42 -23.90
CA VAL A 286 20.36 3.80 -23.22
C VAL A 286 20.41 4.21 -21.74
N ALA A 287 20.27 5.50 -21.44
CA ALA A 287 20.28 6.00 -20.05
C ALA A 287 19.16 5.41 -19.19
N LEU A 288 18.02 5.07 -19.79
CA LEU A 288 16.89 4.40 -19.15
C LEU A 288 16.93 2.87 -19.29
N LYS A 289 18.00 2.30 -19.88
CA LYS A 289 18.22 0.87 -20.14
C LYS A 289 17.13 0.20 -20.99
N LEU A 290 16.47 0.95 -21.88
CA LEU A 290 15.45 0.46 -22.81
C LEU A 290 16.05 -0.22 -24.04
N ILE A 291 17.29 0.13 -24.42
CA ILE A 291 18.06 -0.53 -25.48
C ILE A 291 19.47 -0.86 -24.97
N ASP A 292 20.06 -1.95 -25.47
CA ASP A 292 21.42 -2.38 -25.15
C ASP A 292 22.50 -1.62 -25.94
N GLU A 293 23.75 -2.10 -25.87
CA GLU A 293 24.91 -1.50 -26.52
C GLU A 293 24.85 -1.55 -28.06
N GLU A 294 24.13 -2.53 -28.63
CA GLU A 294 23.82 -2.61 -30.07
C GLU A 294 22.53 -1.87 -30.46
N GLY A 295 21.87 -1.21 -29.50
CA GLY A 295 20.60 -0.53 -29.68
C GLY A 295 19.42 -1.47 -29.90
N VAL A 296 19.52 -2.72 -29.49
CA VAL A 296 18.41 -3.68 -29.47
C VAL A 296 17.55 -3.43 -28.22
N PRO A 297 16.21 -3.44 -28.34
CA PRO A 297 15.35 -3.32 -27.16
C PRO A 297 15.64 -4.40 -26.11
N THR A 298 15.85 -3.98 -24.87
CA THR A 298 16.04 -4.88 -23.71
C THR A 298 14.70 -5.43 -23.24
N ALA A 299 14.70 -6.37 -22.27
CA ALA A 299 13.46 -6.81 -21.62
C ALA A 299 12.67 -5.64 -21.00
N ARG A 300 13.38 -4.63 -20.47
CA ARG A 300 12.79 -3.37 -19.97
C ARG A 300 12.12 -2.60 -21.10
N GLY A 301 12.82 -2.44 -22.23
CA GLY A 301 12.31 -1.80 -23.44
C GLY A 301 11.08 -2.50 -24.01
N GLU A 302 11.07 -3.83 -24.04
CA GLU A 302 9.93 -4.63 -24.49
C GLU A 302 8.69 -4.41 -23.62
N VAL A 303 8.84 -4.48 -22.28
CA VAL A 303 7.74 -4.20 -21.35
C VAL A 303 7.24 -2.76 -21.51
N PHE A 304 8.15 -1.79 -21.51
CA PHE A 304 7.83 -0.37 -21.69
C PHE A 304 7.03 -0.13 -22.98
N SER A 305 7.38 -0.82 -24.07
CA SER A 305 6.73 -0.67 -25.38
C SER A 305 5.24 -1.05 -25.43
N LEU A 306 4.72 -1.71 -24.37
CA LEU A 306 3.32 -2.09 -24.26
C LEU A 306 2.42 -0.99 -23.69
N PHE A 307 3.02 0.11 -23.22
CA PHE A 307 2.33 1.22 -22.57
C PHE A 307 2.46 2.51 -23.37
N SER A 308 1.70 3.55 -23.01
CA SER A 308 1.64 4.79 -23.77
C SER A 308 2.50 5.92 -23.19
N GLY A 309 3.05 5.75 -21.99
CA GLY A 309 3.82 6.79 -21.30
C GLY A 309 4.75 6.22 -20.23
N GLY A 310 5.07 7.07 -19.25
CA GLY A 310 5.98 6.73 -18.14
C GLY A 310 5.53 5.54 -17.30
N GLU A 311 4.26 5.15 -17.33
CA GLU A 311 3.78 3.96 -16.62
C GLU A 311 4.52 2.68 -17.04
N GLY A 312 4.92 2.58 -18.32
CA GLY A 312 5.69 1.44 -18.81
C GLY A 312 7.08 1.35 -18.19
N LEU A 313 7.70 2.50 -17.88
CA LEU A 313 9.00 2.56 -17.20
C LEU A 313 8.88 1.99 -15.80
N ALA A 314 7.86 2.43 -15.06
CA ALA A 314 7.60 1.98 -13.70
C ALA A 314 7.25 0.49 -13.63
N VAL A 315 6.40 -0.01 -14.55
CA VAL A 315 6.08 -1.45 -14.61
C VAL A 315 7.32 -2.27 -14.92
N ALA A 316 8.16 -1.83 -15.86
CA ALA A 316 9.35 -2.56 -16.26
C ALA A 316 10.36 -2.69 -15.10
N VAL A 317 10.67 -1.60 -14.40
CA VAL A 317 11.61 -1.65 -13.26
C VAL A 317 11.05 -2.39 -12.05
N ALA A 318 9.74 -2.33 -11.81
CA ALA A 318 9.10 -3.12 -10.77
C ALA A 318 9.18 -4.63 -11.03
N LEU A 319 9.23 -5.03 -12.31
CA LEU A 319 9.42 -6.43 -12.69
C LEU A 319 10.86 -6.91 -12.58
N GLU A 320 11.84 -6.00 -12.65
CA GLU A 320 13.26 -6.34 -12.43
C GLU A 320 13.58 -6.58 -10.95
N ASP A 321 12.87 -5.93 -10.01
CA ASP A 321 12.97 -6.24 -8.58
C ASP A 321 12.32 -7.60 -8.27
N GLU A 322 13.15 -8.66 -8.19
CA GLU A 322 12.71 -10.01 -7.85
C GLU A 322 11.99 -10.10 -6.50
N ALA A 323 12.38 -9.25 -5.54
CA ALA A 323 11.81 -9.21 -4.20
C ALA A 323 10.47 -8.46 -4.15
N TYR A 324 9.99 -7.88 -5.26
CA TYR A 324 8.69 -7.21 -5.35
C TYR A 324 7.57 -8.25 -5.49
N PRO A 325 6.67 -8.41 -4.50
CA PRO A 325 5.54 -9.31 -4.62
C PRO A 325 4.55 -8.81 -5.68
N LEU A 326 4.22 -9.66 -6.64
CA LEU A 326 3.36 -9.27 -7.76
C LEU A 326 1.91 -9.05 -7.34
N ASP A 327 1.45 -9.73 -6.29
CA ASP A 327 0.14 -9.50 -5.69
C ASP A 327 0.03 -8.13 -5.02
N GLU A 328 1.14 -7.53 -4.60
CA GLU A 328 1.21 -6.14 -4.14
C GLU A 328 1.33 -5.17 -5.31
N LEU A 329 2.24 -5.46 -6.26
CA LEU A 329 2.48 -4.63 -7.44
C LEU A 329 1.16 -4.32 -8.16
N VAL A 330 0.30 -5.32 -8.37
CA VAL A 330 -1.01 -5.13 -9.02
C VAL A 330 -1.85 -4.02 -8.38
N TYR A 331 -1.80 -3.87 -7.06
CA TYR A 331 -2.47 -2.75 -6.39
C TYR A 331 -1.66 -1.46 -6.47
N ASP A 332 -0.33 -1.53 -6.33
CA ASP A 332 0.56 -0.38 -6.38
C ASP A 332 0.54 0.35 -7.74
N LEU A 333 0.21 -0.35 -8.81
CA LEU A 333 -0.06 0.22 -10.14
C LEU A 333 -1.18 1.26 -10.14
N ALA A 334 -2.06 1.29 -9.14
CA ALA A 334 -3.08 2.32 -8.98
C ALA A 334 -2.49 3.72 -8.82
N ASN A 335 -1.28 3.84 -8.28
CA ASN A 335 -0.61 5.14 -8.15
C ASN A 335 -0.20 5.74 -9.50
N LEU A 336 -0.06 4.95 -10.57
CA LEU A 336 0.54 5.39 -11.84
C LEU A 336 -0.27 6.46 -12.58
N ARG A 337 -1.59 6.51 -12.40
CA ARG A 337 -2.49 7.48 -13.04
C ARG A 337 -3.26 8.34 -12.05
N SER A 338 -2.78 8.43 -10.81
CA SER A 338 -3.54 9.04 -9.72
C SER A 338 -3.31 10.53 -9.54
N GLY A 339 -2.19 11.07 -10.02
CA GLY A 339 -1.82 12.46 -9.83
C GLY A 339 -1.83 12.90 -8.36
N HIS A 340 -2.07 14.18 -8.09
CA HIS A 340 -2.01 14.71 -6.72
C HIS A 340 -3.29 14.47 -5.88
N ARG A 341 -4.30 13.79 -6.43
CA ARG A 341 -5.66 13.70 -5.87
C ARG A 341 -5.75 13.06 -4.48
N PHE A 342 -4.89 12.08 -4.21
CA PHE A 342 -4.96 11.29 -2.98
C PHE A 342 -3.80 11.56 -2.02
N LYS A 343 -3.02 12.63 -2.25
CA LYS A 343 -1.81 12.93 -1.49
C LYS A 343 -2.07 13.09 0.01
N SER A 344 -3.21 13.63 0.42
CA SER A 344 -3.57 13.79 1.84
C SER A 344 -3.82 12.46 2.57
N VAL A 345 -4.05 11.38 1.83
CA VAL A 345 -4.24 10.02 2.39
C VAL A 345 -2.92 9.24 2.43
N SER A 346 -1.92 9.67 1.65
CA SER A 346 -0.60 9.04 1.64
C SER A 346 0.12 9.32 2.96
N VAL A 347 0.60 8.26 3.62
CA VAL A 347 1.36 8.40 4.88
C VAL A 347 2.83 8.06 4.71
N SER A 348 3.15 7.22 3.73
CA SER A 348 4.53 6.84 3.39
C SER A 348 4.70 6.74 1.88
N GLU A 349 5.93 6.87 1.42
CA GLU A 349 6.30 6.58 0.04
C GLU A 349 6.03 5.12 -0.30
N ALA A 350 5.31 4.87 -1.39
CA ALA A 350 5.02 3.52 -1.85
C ALA A 350 6.28 2.86 -2.44
N ARG A 351 6.31 1.53 -2.39
CA ARG A 351 7.45 0.75 -2.91
C ARG A 351 7.71 1.03 -4.40
N LEU A 352 6.65 1.21 -5.19
CA LEU A 352 6.76 1.53 -6.61
C LEU A 352 7.54 2.83 -6.86
N ALA A 353 7.30 3.88 -6.06
CA ALA A 353 8.06 5.12 -6.16
C ALA A 353 9.55 4.92 -5.84
N ALA A 354 9.84 4.15 -4.78
CA ALA A 354 11.22 3.86 -4.39
C ALA A 354 11.98 3.13 -5.51
N VAL A 355 11.40 2.07 -6.09
CA VAL A 355 12.04 1.29 -7.18
C VAL A 355 12.25 2.17 -8.43
N CYS A 356 11.29 3.04 -8.76
CA CYS A 356 11.46 3.96 -9.89
C CYS A 356 12.63 4.94 -9.66
N ARG A 357 12.72 5.53 -8.47
CA ARG A 357 13.78 6.48 -8.13
C ARG A 357 15.14 5.82 -7.98
N GLU A 358 15.18 4.56 -7.56
CA GLU A 358 16.39 3.76 -7.56
C GLU A 358 16.89 3.56 -9.01
N ALA A 359 15.99 3.15 -9.91
CA ALA A 359 16.35 2.90 -11.31
C ALA A 359 16.69 4.18 -12.12
N PHE A 360 15.96 5.27 -11.91
CA PHE A 360 16.05 6.47 -12.75
C PHE A 360 16.75 7.65 -12.05
N GLY A 361 16.91 7.61 -10.72
CA GLY A 361 17.28 8.77 -9.93
C GLY A 361 16.22 9.86 -9.94
N PHE A 362 16.52 11.03 -9.39
CA PHE A 362 15.63 12.20 -9.41
C PHE A 362 15.71 12.99 -10.74
N GLN A 363 15.66 12.28 -11.87
CA GLN A 363 15.77 12.88 -13.20
C GLN A 363 14.39 13.21 -13.77
N ASP A 364 14.35 14.29 -14.55
CA ASP A 364 13.19 14.65 -15.37
C ASP A 364 13.42 14.17 -16.81
N CYS A 365 12.36 13.68 -17.44
CA CYS A 365 12.34 13.32 -18.85
C CYS A 365 10.98 13.72 -19.43
N GLU A 366 10.98 14.67 -20.36
CA GLU A 366 9.75 15.27 -20.85
C GLU A 366 8.74 14.22 -21.37
N GLY A 367 7.52 14.29 -20.84
CA GLY A 367 6.44 13.35 -21.18
C GLY A 367 6.51 11.98 -20.49
N TYR A 368 7.64 11.61 -19.88
CA TYR A 368 7.83 10.27 -19.30
C TYR A 368 8.10 10.29 -17.79
N LEU A 369 9.03 11.13 -17.32
CA LEU A 369 9.45 11.17 -15.92
C LEU A 369 9.47 12.59 -15.35
N LYS A 370 9.07 12.70 -14.09
CA LYS A 370 9.21 13.89 -13.24
C LYS A 370 9.77 13.47 -11.88
N GLY A 371 10.98 13.90 -11.55
CA GLY A 371 11.68 13.54 -10.32
C GLY A 371 11.86 12.03 -10.15
N GLY A 372 12.13 11.32 -11.25
CA GLY A 372 12.30 9.86 -11.29
C GLY A 372 11.02 9.04 -11.30
N LEU A 373 9.85 9.67 -11.34
CA LEU A 373 8.56 8.99 -11.31
C LEU A 373 7.77 9.29 -12.59
N PRO A 374 6.86 8.39 -13.02
CA PRO A 374 5.94 8.70 -14.11
C PRO A 374 5.20 10.03 -13.89
N VAL A 375 4.95 10.80 -14.95
CA VAL A 375 4.38 12.17 -14.84
C VAL A 375 3.04 12.19 -14.09
N GLU A 376 2.21 11.18 -14.29
CA GLU A 376 0.89 11.05 -13.64
C GLU A 376 0.92 10.29 -12.31
N TYR A 377 2.13 9.95 -11.83
CA TYR A 377 2.28 9.22 -10.57
C TYR A 377 1.72 10.02 -9.40
N GLY A 378 0.95 9.34 -8.55
CA GLY A 378 0.26 9.90 -7.41
C GLY A 378 0.22 8.96 -6.23
N GLU A 379 0.81 9.37 -5.10
CA GLU A 379 0.72 8.63 -3.84
C GLU A 379 -0.69 8.67 -3.24
N GLY A 380 -1.03 7.64 -2.44
CA GLY A 380 -2.29 7.57 -1.70
C GLY A 380 -3.40 6.78 -2.39
N ALA A 381 -3.24 6.42 -3.67
CA ALA A 381 -4.29 5.77 -4.43
C ALA A 381 -4.53 4.32 -3.99
N VAL A 382 -3.45 3.61 -3.67
CA VAL A 382 -3.51 2.24 -3.14
C VAL A 382 -4.27 2.20 -1.82
N GLU A 383 -3.98 3.15 -0.93
CA GLU A 383 -4.62 3.32 0.37
C GLU A 383 -6.13 3.55 0.21
N VAL A 384 -6.50 4.39 -0.75
CA VAL A 384 -7.89 4.66 -1.09
C VAL A 384 -8.58 3.41 -1.66
N LEU A 385 -7.94 2.68 -2.57
CA LEU A 385 -8.49 1.44 -3.12
C LEU A 385 -8.73 0.38 -2.03
N ARG A 386 -7.77 0.17 -1.14
CA ARG A 386 -7.87 -0.87 -0.10
C ARG A 386 -8.83 -0.53 1.03
N ASN A 387 -9.00 0.75 1.34
CA ASN A 387 -9.94 1.21 2.38
C ASN A 387 -11.26 1.75 1.82
N ARG A 388 -11.57 1.49 0.55
CA ARG A 388 -12.72 2.10 -0.12
C ARG A 388 -14.02 1.95 0.69
N LYS A 389 -14.26 0.79 1.29
CA LYS A 389 -15.47 0.54 2.10
C LYS A 389 -15.52 1.41 3.35
N ASP A 390 -14.42 1.46 4.09
CA ASP A 390 -14.33 2.26 5.32
C ASP A 390 -14.43 3.75 5.03
N LEU A 391 -13.77 4.21 3.94
CA LEU A 391 -13.84 5.59 3.50
C LEU A 391 -15.25 5.97 3.05
N LEU A 392 -15.94 5.13 2.28
CA LEU A 392 -17.33 5.41 1.89
C LEU A 392 -18.30 5.40 3.08
N ALA A 393 -17.99 4.65 4.14
CA ALA A 393 -18.81 4.57 5.35
C ALA A 393 -18.55 5.69 6.37
N SER A 394 -17.34 6.27 6.38
CA SER A 394 -17.05 7.46 7.19
C SER A 394 -17.71 8.69 6.58
N GLU A 395 -18.60 9.34 7.32
CA GLU A 395 -19.19 10.66 7.00
C GLU A 395 -18.19 11.82 7.23
N ASP A 396 -16.88 11.53 7.36
CA ASP A 396 -15.88 12.56 7.59
C ASP A 396 -15.80 13.51 6.38
N SER A 397 -16.01 14.78 6.72
CA SER A 397 -16.20 15.95 5.88
C SER A 397 -14.89 16.62 5.43
N GLU A 398 -13.74 16.00 5.67
CA GLU A 398 -12.41 16.52 5.30
C GLU A 398 -11.70 15.61 4.29
N ARG A 399 -12.32 15.40 3.12
CA ARG A 399 -11.68 14.72 1.99
C ARG A 399 -11.47 15.70 0.85
N ASP A 400 -10.23 15.76 0.36
CA ASP A 400 -9.86 16.59 -0.79
C ASP A 400 -10.30 15.99 -2.14
N PHE A 401 -10.98 14.84 -2.13
CA PHE A 401 -11.38 14.11 -3.33
C PHE A 401 -12.86 13.69 -3.29
N SER A 402 -13.47 13.63 -4.47
CA SER A 402 -14.89 13.34 -4.68
C SER A 402 -15.18 11.85 -4.91
N SER A 403 -16.45 11.46 -4.93
CA SER A 403 -16.86 10.13 -5.38
C SER A 403 -16.47 9.86 -6.84
N GLY A 404 -16.50 10.89 -7.70
CA GLY A 404 -16.06 10.79 -9.09
C GLY A 404 -14.57 10.45 -9.22
N ASP A 405 -13.73 10.95 -8.31
CA ASP A 405 -12.31 10.59 -8.26
C ASP A 405 -12.10 9.12 -7.89
N LEU A 406 -12.93 8.57 -7.00
CA LEU A 406 -12.89 7.14 -6.62
C LEU A 406 -13.31 6.22 -7.77
N GLU A 407 -14.33 6.62 -8.52
CA GLU A 407 -14.76 5.88 -9.71
C GLU A 407 -13.68 5.93 -10.79
N ARG A 408 -13.15 7.12 -11.06
CA ARG A 408 -12.07 7.32 -12.02
C ARG A 408 -10.82 6.52 -11.67
N LEU A 409 -10.39 6.55 -10.40
CA LEU A 409 -9.28 5.73 -9.92
C LEU A 409 -9.51 4.25 -10.20
N SER A 410 -10.71 3.75 -9.88
CA SER A 410 -11.03 2.34 -10.13
C SER A 410 -11.07 1.98 -11.61
N VAL A 411 -11.51 2.89 -12.48
CA VAL A 411 -11.56 2.66 -13.93
C VAL A 411 -10.16 2.72 -14.54
N GLU A 412 -9.35 3.72 -14.19
CA GLU A 412 -7.98 3.88 -14.68
C GLU A 412 -7.09 2.71 -14.23
N TRP A 413 -7.18 2.30 -12.97
CA TRP A 413 -6.47 1.15 -12.44
C TRP A 413 -6.87 -0.15 -13.15
N LYS A 414 -8.18 -0.44 -13.28
CA LYS A 414 -8.65 -1.65 -13.98
C LYS A 414 -8.28 -1.64 -15.45
N SER A 415 -8.30 -0.49 -16.11
CA SER A 415 -7.89 -0.33 -17.51
C SER A 415 -6.40 -0.68 -17.68
N LEU A 416 -5.54 -0.21 -16.77
CA LEU A 416 -4.12 -0.57 -16.75
C LEU A 416 -3.91 -2.07 -16.51
N LEU A 417 -4.65 -2.67 -15.57
CA LEU A 417 -4.58 -4.11 -15.33
C LEU A 417 -5.08 -4.92 -16.53
N ALA A 418 -6.11 -4.45 -17.24
CA ALA A 418 -6.60 -5.11 -18.45
C ALA A 418 -5.53 -5.07 -19.56
N LEU A 419 -4.82 -3.96 -19.73
CA LEU A 419 -3.71 -3.84 -20.67
C LEU A 419 -2.60 -4.87 -20.37
N ILE A 420 -2.28 -5.09 -19.10
CA ILE A 420 -1.29 -6.08 -18.67
C ILE A 420 -1.83 -7.50 -18.89
N ALA A 421 -3.01 -7.79 -18.35
CA ALA A 421 -3.63 -9.11 -18.41
C ALA A 421 -3.77 -9.61 -19.85
N TYR A 422 -4.33 -8.79 -20.74
CA TYR A 422 -4.56 -9.17 -22.13
C TYR A 422 -3.45 -8.74 -23.10
N GLY A 423 -2.35 -8.19 -22.57
CA GLY A 423 -1.18 -7.81 -23.35
C GLY A 423 -0.46 -9.02 -23.96
N PRO A 424 0.47 -8.79 -24.91
CA PRO A 424 1.25 -9.85 -25.51
C PRO A 424 2.09 -10.59 -24.47
N LYS A 425 2.36 -11.86 -24.73
CA LYS A 425 3.27 -12.66 -23.91
C LYS A 425 4.71 -12.33 -24.27
N LEU A 426 5.47 -11.88 -23.28
CA LEU A 426 6.91 -11.63 -23.40
C LEU A 426 7.68 -12.83 -22.85
N LYS A 427 8.95 -12.98 -23.26
CA LYS A 427 9.88 -14.00 -22.72
C LYS A 427 10.41 -13.57 -21.34
N ASN A 428 9.51 -13.27 -20.42
CA ASN A 428 9.81 -12.82 -19.06
C ASN A 428 8.81 -13.49 -18.10
N ASP A 429 9.32 -14.35 -17.21
CA ASP A 429 8.49 -15.13 -16.30
C ASP A 429 7.73 -14.25 -15.31
N ARG A 430 8.35 -13.16 -14.83
CA ARG A 430 7.70 -12.20 -13.93
C ARG A 430 6.60 -11.43 -14.65
N TRP A 431 6.77 -11.08 -15.93
CA TRP A 431 5.69 -10.51 -16.74
C TRP A 431 4.50 -11.46 -16.81
N MET A 432 4.72 -12.73 -17.18
CA MET A 432 3.65 -13.72 -17.26
C MET A 432 2.95 -13.95 -15.89
N ALA A 433 3.71 -13.93 -14.79
CA ALA A 433 3.16 -14.01 -13.45
C ALA A 433 2.33 -12.76 -13.09
N LEU A 434 2.78 -11.57 -13.48
CA LEU A 434 2.03 -10.32 -13.29
C LEU A 434 0.73 -10.34 -14.11
N GLN A 435 0.76 -10.87 -15.34
CA GLN A 435 -0.46 -11.07 -16.13
C GLN A 435 -1.46 -11.95 -15.38
N LYS A 436 -1.00 -13.03 -14.75
CA LYS A 436 -1.87 -13.93 -13.96
C LYS A 436 -2.49 -13.23 -12.74
N GLU A 437 -1.71 -12.43 -12.02
CA GLU A 437 -2.23 -11.65 -10.88
C GLU A 437 -3.22 -10.56 -11.34
N ALA A 438 -2.92 -9.88 -12.45
CA ALA A 438 -3.84 -8.91 -13.06
C ALA A 438 -5.18 -9.57 -13.44
N HIS A 439 -5.15 -10.75 -14.08
CA HIS A 439 -6.35 -11.55 -14.39
C HIS A 439 -7.18 -11.89 -13.14
N ARG A 440 -6.51 -12.27 -12.04
CA ARG A 440 -7.18 -12.60 -10.78
C ARG A 440 -7.96 -11.40 -10.23
N VAL A 441 -7.44 -10.19 -10.40
CA VAL A 441 -8.07 -8.96 -9.89
C VAL A 441 -9.18 -8.44 -10.78
N ILE A 442 -9.00 -8.45 -12.11
CA ILE A 442 -10.04 -7.99 -13.05
C ILE A 442 -11.22 -8.98 -13.14
N GLY A 443 -10.98 -10.26 -12.85
CA GLY A 443 -11.97 -11.33 -12.97
C GLY A 443 -12.14 -11.82 -14.42
N PRO A 444 -13.02 -12.81 -14.66
CA PRO A 444 -13.33 -13.24 -16.01
C PRO A 444 -13.90 -12.07 -16.80
N ASN A 445 -13.33 -11.81 -17.97
CA ASN A 445 -13.88 -10.84 -18.89
C ASN A 445 -15.24 -11.38 -19.37
N GLU A 446 -16.34 -10.84 -18.87
CA GLU A 446 -17.57 -10.85 -19.64
C GLU A 446 -17.34 -9.92 -20.82
N VAL A 447 -16.60 -10.41 -21.83
CA VAL A 447 -16.56 -9.76 -23.13
C VAL A 447 -17.99 -9.86 -23.65
N ASN A 448 -18.77 -8.82 -23.39
CA ASN A 448 -20.08 -8.71 -23.97
C ASN A 448 -19.85 -8.52 -25.46
N ARG A 449 -19.96 -9.62 -26.21
CA ARG A 449 -19.77 -9.64 -27.67
C ARG A 449 -20.87 -8.86 -28.38
N GLU A 450 -21.93 -8.52 -27.66
CA GLU A 450 -23.04 -7.72 -28.13
C GLU A 450 -22.78 -6.26 -27.81
N LEU A 451 -22.97 -5.39 -28.82
CA LEU A 451 -23.02 -3.96 -28.59
C LEU A 451 -24.14 -3.67 -27.58
N PRO A 452 -23.93 -2.77 -26.61
CA PRO A 452 -25.01 -2.37 -25.71
C PRO A 452 -26.17 -1.85 -26.56
N ILE A 453 -27.40 -2.24 -26.21
CA ILE A 453 -28.60 -1.72 -26.86
C ILE A 453 -28.65 -0.23 -26.57
N LEU A 454 -28.20 0.58 -27.53
CA LEU A 454 -28.21 2.02 -27.42
C LEU A 454 -29.67 2.51 -27.44
N PRO A 455 -30.04 3.49 -26.60
CA PRO A 455 -31.37 4.06 -26.65
C PRO A 455 -31.64 4.66 -28.03
N ALA A 456 -32.88 4.57 -28.49
CA ALA A 456 -33.29 5.14 -29.78
C ALA A 456 -32.93 6.63 -29.82
N MET A 457 -32.25 7.08 -30.89
CA MET A 457 -31.86 8.49 -31.03
C MET A 457 -33.09 9.40 -30.87
N PRO A 458 -33.08 10.34 -29.91
CA PRO A 458 -34.13 11.35 -29.76
C PRO A 458 -34.33 12.12 -31.07
N GLY A 459 -35.58 12.51 -31.39
CA GLY A 459 -35.91 13.19 -32.66
C GLY A 459 -35.04 14.42 -32.97
N ARG A 460 -34.64 15.17 -31.93
CA ARG A 460 -33.72 16.32 -32.02
C ARG A 460 -32.32 16.01 -32.56
N GLN A 461 -31.87 14.76 -32.45
CA GLN A 461 -30.56 14.29 -32.95
C GLN A 461 -30.66 13.64 -34.34
N ARG A 462 -31.87 13.44 -34.88
CA ARG A 462 -32.08 12.87 -36.22
C ARG A 462 -32.02 13.93 -37.32
N GLY A 463 -32.18 15.20 -36.96
CA GLY A 463 -32.02 16.33 -37.89
C GLY A 463 -30.56 16.75 -38.03
N ARG A 464 -30.20 17.33 -39.17
CA ARG A 464 -28.92 18.01 -39.36
C ARG A 464 -28.83 19.16 -38.34
N PHE A 465 -27.68 19.32 -37.67
CA PHE A 465 -27.47 20.43 -36.75
C PHE A 465 -27.58 21.76 -37.53
N GLU A 466 -28.65 22.51 -37.29
CA GLU A 466 -28.84 23.86 -37.82
C GLU A 466 -28.26 24.86 -36.82
N SER A 467 -27.08 25.38 -37.13
CA SER A 467 -26.49 26.50 -36.39
C SER A 467 -27.43 27.70 -36.51
N HIS A 468 -28.10 28.08 -35.42
CA HIS A 468 -28.76 29.38 -35.34
C HIS A 468 -27.67 30.43 -35.28
N ARG A 469 -27.24 30.93 -36.45
CA ARG A 469 -26.45 32.17 -36.55
C ARG A 469 -27.35 33.29 -36.02
N ILE A 470 -27.22 33.61 -34.75
CA ILE A 470 -27.71 34.89 -34.20
C ILE A 470 -26.78 35.96 -34.77
N GLY A 471 -27.10 36.43 -35.97
CA GLY A 471 -26.49 37.63 -36.55
C GLY A 471 -27.14 38.85 -35.91
N TYR A 472 -26.57 39.34 -34.81
CA TYR A 472 -26.78 40.73 -34.40
C TYR A 472 -25.93 41.62 -35.32
N PHE A 473 -26.55 42.15 -36.37
CA PHE A 473 -26.06 43.34 -37.06
C PHE A 473 -27.04 44.48 -36.76
N PRO A 474 -26.65 45.53 -36.04
CA PRO A 474 -27.47 46.74 -35.96
C PRO A 474 -27.43 47.42 -37.33
N LYS A 475 -28.61 47.71 -37.90
CA LYS A 475 -28.73 48.57 -39.08
C LYS A 475 -28.57 50.03 -38.66
N ALA A 476 -27.63 50.69 -39.35
CA ALA A 476 -27.43 52.12 -39.61
C ALA A 476 -27.64 53.11 -38.45
#